data_AF-A0AAF0XS23-F1
#
_entry.id   AF-A0AAF0XS23-F1
#
_cell.length_a   1.000
_cell.length_b   1.000
_cell.length_c   1.000
_cell.angle_alpha   90.00
_cell.angle_beta   90.00
_cell.angle_gamma   90.00
#
_symmetry.space_group_name_H-M   'P 1'
#
loop_
_entity.id
_entity.type
_entity.pdbx_description
1 polymer ?
#
loop_
_entity_poly.entity_id
_entity_poly.type
_entity_poly.pdbx_seq_one_letter_code
_entity_poly.pdbx_strand_id
1 'polypeptide(L)'
;MCLEAYLQGQDLWEIVTGAEKELADTPNNAELRRKWKIKCGKALFALRTSIREEFIEHVREVNSPKEVWDTLKRLFSTKNIVRVQFLENELAMLTQGSLSISEYF
;
A
#
# COMPACT_ATOMS: atom_id res chain seq x y z
N MET A 1 -12.00 3.31 -6.02
CA MET A 1 -12.33 3.02 -4.61
C MET A 1 -11.08 3.26 -3.78
N CYS A 2 -11.15 4.05 -2.70
CA CYS A 2 -9.99 4.30 -1.83
C CYS A 2 -9.86 3.15 -0.82
N LEU A 3 -8.75 2.40 -0.86
CA LEU A 3 -8.51 1.25 0.01
C LEU A 3 -8.47 1.66 1.50
N GLU A 4 -7.91 2.84 1.79
CA GLU A 4 -7.91 3.39 3.15
C GLU A 4 -9.33 3.62 3.68
N ALA A 5 -10.20 4.26 2.91
CA ALA A 5 -11.59 4.50 3.30
C ALA A 5 -12.36 3.18 3.52
N TYR A 6 -12.09 2.17 2.69
CA TYR A 6 -12.66 0.83 2.89
C TYR A 6 -12.19 0.19 4.21
N LEU A 7 -10.88 0.22 4.48
CA LEU A 7 -10.31 -0.33 5.72
C LEU A 7 -10.80 0.41 6.98
N GLN A 8 -11.00 1.72 6.88
CA GLN A 8 -11.61 2.53 7.94
C GLN A 8 -13.05 2.10 8.20
N GLY A 9 -13.87 1.96 7.14
CA GLY A 9 -15.26 1.50 7.25
C GLY A 9 -15.41 0.08 7.79
N GLN A 10 -14.35 -0.75 7.72
CA GLN A 10 -14.32 -2.11 8.24
C GLN A 10 -13.68 -2.24 9.64
N ASP A 11 -13.27 -1.13 10.26
CA ASP A 11 -12.55 -1.12 11.55
C ASP A 11 -11.23 -1.93 11.51
N LEU A 12 -10.52 -1.84 10.38
CA LEU A 12 -9.25 -2.54 10.12
C LEU A 12 -8.04 -1.60 10.07
N TRP A 13 -8.27 -0.30 9.92
CA TRP A 13 -7.22 0.70 9.67
C TRP A 13 -6.16 0.76 10.78
N GLU A 14 -6.57 0.66 12.06
CA GLU A 14 -5.66 0.74 13.20
C GLU A 14 -4.70 -0.46 13.27
N ILE A 15 -5.15 -1.65 12.87
CA ILE A 15 -4.28 -2.84 12.76
C ILE A 15 -3.32 -2.72 11.58
N VAL A 16 -3.80 -2.20 10.45
CA VAL A 16 -2.99 -2.04 9.23
C VAL A 16 -1.88 -0.98 9.42
N THR A 17 -2.18 0.10 10.14
CA THR A 17 -1.18 1.11 10.50
C THR A 17 -0.27 0.66 11.65
N GLY A 18 -0.69 -0.35 12.41
CA GLY A 18 0.00 -0.87 13.59
C GLY A 18 -0.17 0.01 14.83
N ALA A 19 -1.22 0.84 14.87
CA ALA A 19 -1.66 1.55 16.07
C ALA A 19 -2.23 0.56 17.11
N GLU A 20 -3.01 -0.42 16.65
CA GLU A 20 -3.53 -1.51 17.47
C GLU A 20 -2.50 -2.67 17.54
N LYS A 21 -1.81 -2.79 18.67
CA LYS A 21 -0.74 -3.78 18.88
C LYS A 21 -1.25 -5.09 19.48
N GLU A 22 -0.49 -6.15 19.27
CA GLU A 22 -0.72 -7.42 19.95
C GLU A 22 -0.65 -7.24 21.47
N LEU A 23 -1.70 -7.68 22.17
CA LEU A 23 -1.80 -7.63 23.63
C LEU A 23 -0.88 -8.66 24.28
N ALA A 24 -0.52 -8.45 25.56
CA ALA A 24 0.23 -9.44 26.33
C ALA A 24 -0.53 -10.76 26.49
N ASP A 25 0.19 -11.88 26.47
CA ASP A 25 -0.37 -13.23 26.58
C ASP A 25 -0.73 -13.56 28.02
N THR A 26 -1.87 -13.03 28.47
CA THR A 26 -2.41 -13.27 29.81
C THR A 26 -3.84 -13.80 29.72
N PRO A 27 -4.30 -14.60 30.72
CA PRO A 27 -5.66 -15.14 30.72
C PRO A 27 -6.74 -14.04 30.62
N ASN A 28 -6.48 -12.88 31.22
CA ASN A 28 -7.39 -11.73 31.20
C ASN A 28 -7.55 -11.10 29.81
N ASN A 29 -6.55 -11.29 28.93
CA ASN A 29 -6.52 -10.72 27.58
C ASN A 29 -6.92 -11.72 26.49
N ALA A 30 -7.23 -12.97 26.84
CA ALA A 30 -7.42 -14.05 25.85
C ALA A 30 -8.50 -13.72 24.81
N GLU A 31 -9.63 -13.17 25.24
CA GLU A 31 -10.72 -12.79 24.33
C GLU A 31 -10.34 -11.62 23.43
N LEU A 32 -9.69 -10.59 23.99
CA LEU A 32 -9.21 -9.43 23.23
C LEU A 32 -8.15 -9.84 22.20
N ARG A 33 -7.21 -10.71 22.57
CA ARG A 33 -6.23 -11.32 21.63
C ARG A 33 -6.92 -12.07 20.50
N ARG A 34 -7.96 -12.84 20.81
CA ARG A 34 -8.72 -13.57 19.78
C ARG A 34 -9.38 -12.60 18.80
N LYS A 35 -10.02 -11.53 19.28
CA LYS A 35 -10.61 -10.47 18.44
C LYS A 35 -9.55 -9.78 17.58
N TRP A 36 -8.40 -9.43 18.16
CA TRP A 36 -7.26 -8.86 17.43
C TRP A 36 -6.77 -9.78 16.31
N LYS A 37 -6.56 -11.08 16.60
CA LYS A 37 -6.14 -12.07 15.58
C LYS A 37 -7.15 -12.18 14.44
N ILE A 38 -8.46 -12.14 14.74
CA ILE A 38 -9.51 -12.16 13.72
C ILE A 38 -9.43 -10.90 12.84
N LYS A 39 -9.28 -9.71 13.44
CA LYS A 39 -9.12 -8.46 12.68
C LYS A 39 -7.85 -8.50 11.81
N CYS A 40 -6.72 -9.02 12.32
CA CYS A 40 -5.50 -9.25 11.53
C CYS A 40 -5.77 -10.13 10.30
N GLY A 41 -6.47 -11.25 10.49
CA GLY A 41 -6.86 -12.13 9.38
C GLY A 41 -7.72 -11.42 8.33
N LYS A 42 -8.72 -10.64 8.76
CA LYS A 42 -9.57 -9.84 7.87
C LYS A 42 -8.78 -8.77 7.11
N ALA A 43 -7.88 -8.07 7.79
CA ALA A 43 -7.01 -7.06 7.18
C ALA A 43 -6.08 -7.68 6.14
N LEU A 44 -5.43 -8.80 6.45
CA LEU A 44 -4.59 -9.53 5.49
C LEU A 44 -5.38 -9.97 4.26
N PHE A 45 -6.59 -10.50 4.46
CA PHE A 45 -7.46 -10.90 3.35
C PHE A 45 -7.82 -9.70 2.48
N ALA A 46 -8.33 -8.61 3.08
CA ALA A 46 -8.70 -7.39 2.37
C ALA A 46 -7.52 -6.81 1.58
N LEU A 47 -6.33 -6.76 2.17
CA LEU A 47 -5.12 -6.30 1.49
C LEU A 47 -4.80 -7.22 0.31
N ARG A 48 -4.71 -8.54 0.52
CA ARG A 48 -4.35 -9.49 -0.55
C ARG A 48 -5.33 -9.52 -1.72
N THR A 49 -6.63 -9.38 -1.46
CA THR A 49 -7.65 -9.34 -2.52
C THR A 49 -7.73 -7.99 -3.24
N SER A 50 -7.26 -6.91 -2.63
CA SER A 50 -7.25 -5.57 -3.24
C SER A 50 -6.06 -5.33 -4.17
N ILE A 51 -5.08 -6.23 -4.19
CA ILE A 51 -3.84 -6.09 -4.95
C ILE A 51 -3.96 -6.88 -6.26
N ARG A 52 -3.39 -6.34 -7.35
CA ARG A 52 -3.28 -7.04 -8.63
C ARG A 52 -2.37 -8.27 -8.51
N GLU A 53 -2.67 -9.31 -9.28
CA GLU A 53 -1.98 -10.61 -9.23
C GLU A 53 -0.44 -10.48 -9.36
N GLU A 54 0.03 -9.55 -10.20
CA GLU A 54 1.45 -9.24 -10.41
C GLU A 54 2.23 -8.84 -9.14
N PHE A 55 1.56 -8.43 -8.07
CA PHE A 55 2.20 -8.03 -6.81
C PHE A 55 1.89 -8.99 -5.65
N ILE A 56 1.05 -10.01 -5.85
CA ILE A 56 0.70 -10.97 -4.80
C ILE A 56 1.96 -11.70 -4.32
N GLU A 57 2.89 -12.03 -5.22
CA GLU A 57 4.15 -12.70 -4.87
C GLU A 57 4.98 -11.91 -3.86
N HIS A 58 4.94 -10.57 -3.92
CA HIS A 58 5.72 -9.69 -3.04
C HIS A 58 5.15 -9.59 -1.61
N VAL A 59 3.90 -10.02 -1.40
CA VAL A 59 3.20 -9.94 -0.10
C VAL A 59 2.74 -11.30 0.41
N ARG A 60 3.01 -12.39 -0.33
CA ARG A 60 2.54 -13.75 -0.02
C ARG A 60 3.14 -14.26 1.30
N GLU A 61 4.43 -14.03 1.51
CA GLU A 61 5.17 -14.54 2.68
C GLU A 61 5.02 -13.65 3.92
N VAL A 62 4.44 -12.47 3.77
CA VAL A 62 4.31 -11.47 4.83
C VAL A 62 3.06 -11.75 5.65
N ASN A 63 3.22 -12.01 6.95
CA ASN A 63 2.13 -12.45 7.83
C ASN A 63 1.55 -11.34 8.72
N SER A 64 2.11 -10.13 8.68
CA SER A 64 1.60 -8.98 9.42
C SER A 64 0.86 -8.02 8.49
N PRO A 65 -0.38 -7.59 8.81
CA PRO A 65 -1.10 -6.56 8.06
C PRO A 65 -0.27 -5.29 7.84
N LYS A 66 0.50 -4.89 8.86
CA LYS A 66 1.37 -3.71 8.81
C LYS A 66 2.49 -3.87 7.80
N GLU A 67 3.17 -5.01 7.81
CA GLU A 67 4.27 -5.28 6.88
C GLU A 67 3.78 -5.40 5.43
N VAL A 68 2.60 -6.01 5.21
CA VAL A 68 1.95 -6.04 3.89
C VAL A 68 1.68 -4.61 3.42
N TRP A 69 1.10 -3.78 4.28
CA TRP A 69 0.82 -2.37 3.98
C TRP A 69 2.07 -1.55 3.69
N ASP A 70 3.13 -1.70 4.49
CA ASP A 70 4.40 -1.03 4.29
C ASP A 70 5.08 -1.47 2.98
N THR A 71 5.00 -2.76 2.64
CA THR A 71 5.49 -3.28 1.36
C THR A 71 4.74 -2.69 0.18
N LEU A 72 3.41 -2.58 0.27
CA LEU A 72 2.59 -1.95 -0.77
C LEU A 72 2.94 -0.47 -0.93
N LYS A 73 3.00 0.29 0.16
CA LYS A 73 3.42 1.71 0.12
C LYS A 73 4.76 1.86 -0.58
N ARG A 74 5.74 1.02 -0.25
CA ARG A 74 7.07 1.04 -0.90
C ARG A 74 6.97 0.73 -2.40
N LEU A 75 6.28 -0.34 -2.79
CA LEU A 75 6.13 -0.72 -4.19
C LEU A 75 5.48 0.39 -5.03
N PHE A 76 4.39 0.98 -4.53
CA PHE A 76 3.68 2.04 -5.25
C PHE A 76 4.46 3.37 -5.25
N SER A 77 5.17 3.69 -4.17
CA SER A 77 6.03 4.89 -4.11
C SER A 77 7.20 4.76 -5.09
N THR A 78 7.89 3.62 -5.14
CA THR A 78 8.98 3.40 -6.08
C THR A 78 8.50 3.46 -7.53
N LYS A 79 7.36 2.83 -7.87
CA LYS A 79 6.78 2.92 -9.22
C LYS A 79 6.44 4.36 -9.60
N ASN A 80 5.97 5.18 -8.65
CA ASN A 80 5.70 6.59 -8.88
C ASN A 80 6.99 7.37 -9.19
N ILE A 81 8.04 7.22 -8.38
CA ILE A 81 9.34 7.88 -8.60
C ILE A 81 9.92 7.54 -9.96
N VAL A 82 9.95 6.24 -10.33
CA VAL A 82 10.47 5.80 -11.63
C VAL A 82 9.66 6.39 -12.78
N ARG A 83 8.33 6.48 -12.64
CA ARG A 83 7.48 7.08 -13.66
C ARG A 83 7.72 8.57 -13.81
N VAL A 84 7.89 9.30 -12.70
CA VAL A 84 8.23 10.72 -12.73
C VAL A 84 9.58 10.94 -13.41
N GLN A 85 10.62 10.21 -13.01
CA GLN A 85 11.95 10.32 -13.63
C GLN A 85 11.92 10.00 -15.13
N PHE A 86 11.15 8.99 -15.53
CA PHE A 86 10.97 8.65 -16.93
C PHE A 86 10.35 9.82 -17.72
N LEU A 87 9.33 10.46 -17.17
CA LEU A 87 8.67 11.61 -17.80
C LEU A 87 9.60 12.84 -17.86
N GLU A 88 10.36 13.09 -16.79
CA GLU A 88 11.38 14.15 -16.77
C GLU A 88 12.45 13.91 -17.84
N ASN A 89 12.89 12.65 -18.00
CA ASN A 89 13.85 12.28 -19.03
C ASN A 89 13.25 12.40 -20.44
N GLU A 90 12.00 11.99 -20.66
CA GLU A 90 11.33 12.22 -21.95
C GLU A 90 11.22 13.71 -22.26
N LEU A 91 10.80 14.54 -21.29
CA LEU A 91 10.74 16.00 -21.45
C LEU A 91 12.11 16.62 -21.72
N ALA A 92 13.16 16.14 -21.06
CA ALA A 92 14.52 16.62 -21.28
C ALA A 92 15.09 16.18 -22.65
N MET A 93 14.69 15.01 -23.14
CA MET A 93 15.04 14.51 -24.48
C MET A 93 14.21 15.15 -25.58
N LEU A 94 13.01 15.66 -25.27
CA LEU A 94 12.25 16.58 -26.11
C LEU A 94 12.96 17.93 -26.16
N THR A 95 14.13 17.96 -26.81
CA THR A 95 14.78 19.21 -27.20
C THR A 95 13.87 19.93 -28.19
N GLN A 96 13.79 21.26 -28.08
CA GLN A 96 13.19 22.12 -29.09
C GLN A 96 14.03 22.05 -30.37
N GLY A 97 13.92 20.95 -31.12
CA GLY A 97 14.53 20.79 -32.43
C GLY A 97 13.68 21.48 -33.49
N SER A 98 14.28 22.42 -34.23
CA SER A 98 13.78 23.20 -35.40
C SER A 98 12.38 23.84 -35.35
N LEU A 99 11.56 23.59 -34.35
CA LEU A 99 10.23 24.19 -34.22
C LEU A 99 10.37 25.58 -33.64
N SER A 100 10.17 26.57 -34.50
CA SER A 100 10.13 27.96 -34.10
C SER A 100 8.99 28.18 -33.13
N ILE A 101 9.21 29.04 -32.13
CA ILE A 101 8.28 29.31 -31.02
C ILE A 101 6.88 29.74 -31.51
N SER A 102 6.72 30.17 -32.77
CA SER A 102 5.44 30.53 -33.36
C SER A 102 4.51 29.37 -33.70
N GLU A 103 4.94 28.11 -33.58
CA GLU A 103 4.09 26.93 -33.81
C GLU A 103 3.56 26.30 -32.51
N TYR A 104 3.97 26.82 -31.35
CA TYR A 104 3.62 26.25 -30.03
C TYR A 104 2.61 27.10 -29.24
N PHE A 105 2.25 28.30 -29.73
CA PHE A 105 1.27 29.20 -29.11
C PHE A 105 0.12 29.56 -30.05
#